data_AF-A0A0M2GFU2-F1
#
_entry.id   AF-A0A0M2GFU2-F1
#
_cell.length_a   1.000
_cell.length_b   1.000
_cell.length_c   1.000
_cell.angle_alpha   90.00
_cell.angle_beta   90.00
_cell.angle_gamma   90.00
#
_symmetry.space_group_name_H-M   'P 1'
#
loop_
_entity.id
_entity.type
_entity.pdbx_description
1 polymer ?
#
loop_
_entity_poly.entity_id
_entity_poly.type
_entity_poly.pdbx_seq_one_letter_code
_entity_poly.pdbx_strand_id
1 'polypeptide(L)' 'GLAEAAARLGVTIHEQAPVEQIDRLGGTKHRLVTPRGTVEADQVLVATSGYTSRPFRWHQVRIAPVG' A
#
# COMPACT_ATOMS: atom_id res chain seq x y z
N GLY A 1 -15.30 9.35 11.34
CA GLY A 1 -14.32 9.78 10.32
C GLY A 1 -14.28 8.80 9.15
N LEU A 2 -13.48 9.09 8.10
CA LEU A 2 -13.41 8.25 6.89
C LEU A 2 -12.97 6.80 7.19
N ALA A 3 -11.95 6.63 8.05
CA ALA A 3 -11.47 5.31 8.45
C ALA A 3 -12.55 4.48 9.16
N GLU A 4 -13.30 5.07 10.09
CA GLU A 4 -14.42 4.40 10.77
C GLU A 4 -15.55 4.04 9.81
N ALA A 5 -15.85 4.90 8.83
CA ALA A 5 -16.86 4.61 7.81
C ALA A 5 -16.43 3.42 6.94
N ALA A 6 -15.17 3.34 6.54
CA ALA A 6 -14.62 2.20 5.81
C ALA A 6 -14.66 0.92 6.65
N ALA A 7 -14.27 0.98 7.93
CA ALA A 7 -14.32 -0.15 8.84
C ALA A 7 -15.75 -0.69 9.02
N ARG A 8 -16.77 0.18 9.09
CA ARG A 8 -18.18 -0.23 9.14
C ARG A 8 -18.66 -0.96 7.87
N LEU A 9 -17.99 -0.75 6.75
CA LEU A 9 -18.24 -1.46 5.49
C LEU A 9 -17.40 -2.76 5.37
N GLY A 10 -16.68 -3.15 6.41
CA GLY A 10 -15.88 -4.38 6.44
C GLY A 10 -14.45 -4.23 5.92
N VAL A 11 -13.96 -3.01 5.71
CA VAL A 11 -12.55 -2.78 5.36
C VAL A 11 -11.66 -3.08 6.56
N THR A 12 -10.67 -3.95 6.37
CA THR A 12 -9.64 -4.20 7.38
C THR A 12 -8.55 -3.13 7.26
N ILE A 13 -8.29 -2.43 8.37
CA ILE A 13 -7.26 -1.39 8.45
C ILE A 13 -6.11 -1.90 9.31
N HIS A 14 -4.90 -1.87 8.75
CA HIS A 14 -3.67 -2.22 9.46
C HIS A 14 -2.79 -0.98 9.60
N GLU A 15 -2.79 -0.42 10.80
CA GLU A 15 -1.86 0.65 11.17
C GLU A 15 -0.49 0.07 11.57
N GLN A 16 0.55 0.90 11.49
CA GLN A 16 1.93 0.53 11.84
C GLN A 16 2.43 -0.73 11.11
N ALA A 17 1.95 -0.95 9.88
CA ALA A 17 2.31 -2.07 9.01
C ALA A 17 2.96 -1.54 7.71
N PRO A 18 4.15 -0.92 7.77
CA PRO A 18 4.80 -0.41 6.58
C PRO A 18 5.09 -1.56 5.62
N VAL A 19 4.81 -1.36 4.33
CA VAL A 19 5.19 -2.30 3.27
C VAL A 19 6.69 -2.13 3.02
N GLU A 20 7.46 -3.17 3.28
CA GLU A 20 8.92 -3.17 3.14
C GLU A 20 9.36 -3.76 1.79
N GLN A 21 8.57 -4.70 1.26
CA GLN A 21 8.82 -5.34 -0.04
C GLN A 21 7.52 -5.54 -0.82
N ILE A 22 7.63 -5.49 -2.15
CA ILE A 22 6.55 -5.79 -3.10
C ILE A 22 7.10 -6.64 -4.23
N ASP A 23 6.53 -7.84 -4.38
CA ASP A 23 6.85 -8.75 -5.48
C ASP A 23 5.64 -8.88 -6.40
N ARG A 24 5.87 -8.79 -7.71
CA ARG A 24 4.82 -9.07 -8.69
C ARG A 24 4.78 -10.57 -8.96
N LEU A 25 3.64 -11.20 -8.67
CA LEU A 25 3.44 -12.64 -8.84
C LEU A 25 2.94 -13.03 -10.24
N GLY A 26 2.49 -12.04 -11.03
CA GLY A 26 1.97 -12.23 -12.39
C GLY A 26 0.71 -11.38 -12.61
N GLY A 27 0.55 -10.83 -13.82
CA GLY A 27 -0.57 -9.91 -14.11
C GLY A 27 -0.59 -8.74 -13.13
N THR A 28 -1.72 -8.53 -12.45
CA THR A 28 -1.90 -7.52 -11.39
C THR A 28 -1.68 -8.06 -9.98
N LYS A 29 -1.39 -9.35 -9.82
CA LYS A 29 -1.24 -9.98 -8.50
C LYS A 29 0.13 -9.65 -7.89
N HIS A 30 0.12 -9.29 -6.60
CA HIS A 30 1.31 -8.92 -5.85
C HIS A 30 1.36 -9.62 -4.50
N ARG A 31 2.58 -9.78 -3.99
CA ARG A 31 2.86 -10.12 -2.60
C ARG A 31 3.49 -8.91 -1.91
N LEU A 32 2.94 -8.54 -0.76
CA LEU A 32 3.41 -7.45 0.08
C LEU A 32 3.97 -8.02 1.36
N VAL A 33 5.18 -7.59 1.74
CA VAL A 33 5.80 -7.97 3.01
C VAL A 33 5.79 -6.78 3.94
N THR A 34 5.36 -7.02 5.18
CA THR A 34 5.39 -6.07 6.29
C THR A 34 6.03 -6.73 7.50
N PRO A 35 6.45 -5.96 8.54
CA PRO A 35 6.91 -6.55 9.80
C PRO A 35 5.88 -7.44 10.49
N ARG A 36 4.59 -7.26 10.19
CA ARG A 36 3.48 -8.02 10.79
C ARG A 36 3.13 -9.29 10.01
N GLY A 37 3.79 -9.52 8.88
CA GLY A 37 3.54 -10.66 8.00
C GLY A 37 3.32 -10.25 6.54
N THR A 38 2.87 -11.23 5.75
CA THR A 38 2.78 -11.14 4.30
C THR A 38 1.32 -11.19 3.84
N VAL A 39 0.99 -10.37 2.84
CA VAL A 39 -0.33 -10.35 2.20
C VAL A 39 -0.17 -10.56 0.70
N GLU A 40 -0.97 -11.46 0.12
CA GLU A 40 -1.16 -11.54 -1.33
C GLU A 40 -2.43 -10.80 -1.73
N ALA A 41 -2.36 -10.01 -2.79
CA ALA A 41 -3.48 -9.25 -3.31
C ALA A 41 -3.54 -9.32 -4.83
N ASP A 42 -4.74 -9.44 -5.38
CA ASP A 42 -4.96 -9.47 -6.83
C ASP A 42 -4.71 -8.10 -7.49
N GLN A 43 -4.81 -7.01 -6.72
CA GLN A 43 -4.50 -5.64 -7.12
C GLN A 43 -3.95 -4.84 -5.94
N VAL A 44 -3.12 -3.84 -6.23
CA VAL A 44 -2.53 -2.95 -5.23
C VAL A 44 -2.66 -1.50 -5.69
N LEU A 45 -3.13 -0.63 -4.78
CA LEU A 45 -3.19 0.82 -4.98
C LEU A 45 -2.21 1.50 -4.02
N VAL A 46 -1.28 2.30 -4.55
CA VAL A 46 -0.34 3.10 -3.74
C VAL A 46 -0.94 4.47 -3.50
N ALA A 47 -1.28 4.77 -2.23
CA ALA A 47 -1.97 5.99 -1.83
C ALA A 47 -1.14 6.84 -0.83
N THR A 48 0.19 6.77 -0.89
CA THR A 48 1.10 7.44 0.06
C THR A 48 1.57 8.84 -0.39
N SER A 49 1.13 9.34 -1.54
CA SER A 49 1.41 10.70 -2.06
C SER A 49 2.91 11.06 -1.98
N GLY A 50 3.27 12.29 -1.58
CA GLY A 50 4.64 12.75 -1.42
C GLY A 50 5.47 11.98 -0.37
N TYR A 51 4.83 11.18 0.48
CA TYR A 51 5.48 10.30 1.45
C TYR A 51 5.80 8.89 0.88
N THR A 52 5.54 8.67 -0.42
CA THR A 52 5.88 7.43 -1.10
C THR A 52 7.40 7.20 -1.05
N SER A 53 7.83 6.15 -0.36
CA SER A 53 9.23 5.75 -0.22
C SER A 53 9.46 4.33 -0.74
N ARG A 54 10.61 3.72 -0.44
CA ARG A 54 10.85 2.30 -0.76
C ARG A 54 9.75 1.42 -0.14
N PRO A 55 9.26 0.38 -0.84
CA PRO A 55 9.77 -0.18 -2.10
C PRO A 55 9.24 0.48 -3.40
N PHE A 56 8.48 1.58 -3.32
CA PHE A 56 7.73 2.15 -4.45
C PHE A 56 8.49 3.19 -5.28
N ARG A 57 9.79 2.98 -5.56
CA ARG A 57 10.66 3.97 -6.23
C ARG A 57 10.10 4.50 -7.55
N TRP A 58 9.44 3.65 -8.35
CA TRP A 58 8.87 4.07 -9.64
C TRP A 58 7.80 5.17 -9.47
N HIS A 59 6.96 5.05 -8.43
CA HIS A 59 5.94 6.03 -8.06
C HIS A 59 6.59 7.26 -7.42
N GLN A 60 7.54 7.07 -6.50
CA GLN A 60 8.23 8.15 -5.80
C GLN A 60 8.83 9.20 -6.76
N VAL A 61 9.45 8.77 -7.86
CA VAL A 61 10.08 9.70 -8.82
C VAL A 61 9.09 10.29 -9.84
N ARG A 62 7.80 9.97 -9.73
CA ARG A 62 6.73 10.38 -10.66
C ARG A 62 5.57 11.09 -9.96
N ILE A 63 5.64 11.29 -8.65
CA ILE A 63 4.66 12.03 -7.86
C ILE A 63 5.29 13.38 -7.51
N ALA A 64 4.69 14.48 -7.97
CA ALA A 64 5.02 15.81 -7.49
C ALA A 64 4.08 16.13 -6.32
N PRO A 65 4.59 16.32 -5.09
CA PRO A 65 3.76 16.76 -3.98
C PRO A 65 3.21 18.14 -4.31
N VAL A 66 1.89 18.26 -4.39
CA VAL A 66 1.21 19.55 -4.43
C VAL A 66 0.62 19.78 -3.04
N GLY A 67 1.07 20.87 -2.42
CA GLY A 67 0.50 21.41 -1.19
C GLY A 67 -0.47 22.53 -1.53
#